data_AF-A0AAW7LH15-F1
#
_entry.id   AF-A0AAW7LH15-F1
#
_cell.length_a   1.000
_cell.length_b   1.000
_cell.length_c   1.000
_cell.angle_alpha   90.00
_cell.angle_beta   90.00
_cell.angle_gamma   90.00
#
_symmetry.space_group_name_H-M   'P 1'
#
loop_
_entity.id
_entity.type
_entity.pdbx_description
1 polymer ?
#
loop_
_entity_poly.entity_id
_entity_poly.type
_entity_poly.pdbx_seq_one_letter_code
_entity_poly.pdbx_strand_id
1 'polypeptide(L)'
;MNKKVIHWPSISLYLIALFTFIGGIIDSTYSSFLIGFGFSFMGFASIRLIPANFLTRKLTSPIAETLVRKRDIATQIIGFLLLITGLALSMLFNV
;
A
#
# COMPACT_ATOMS: atom_id res chain seq x y z
N MET A 1 15.67 -11.31 -23.90
CA MET A 1 14.44 -10.53 -23.62
C MET A 1 14.21 -10.46 -22.12
N ASN A 2 14.37 -9.29 -21.50
CA ASN A 2 13.93 -9.08 -20.11
C ASN A 2 12.41 -9.19 -20.08
N LYS A 3 11.85 -10.30 -19.59
CA LYS A 3 10.40 -10.40 -19.36
C LYS A 3 10.06 -9.36 -18.29
N LYS A 4 9.34 -8.30 -18.66
CA LYS A 4 8.80 -7.34 -17.70
C LYS A 4 7.84 -8.10 -16.80
N VAL A 5 8.22 -8.30 -15.53
CA VAL A 5 7.37 -8.97 -14.54
C VAL A 5 6.43 -7.92 -13.96
N ILE A 6 5.13 -8.17 -14.08
CA ILE A 6 4.08 -7.32 -13.50
C ILE A 6 4.06 -7.55 -11.99
N HIS A 7 4.24 -6.49 -11.20
CA HIS A 7 4.20 -6.57 -9.73
C HIS A 7 2.75 -6.45 -9.23
N TRP A 8 2.01 -7.57 -9.31
CA TRP A 8 0.59 -7.64 -8.96
C TRP A 8 0.23 -7.05 -7.60
N PRO A 9 0.95 -7.34 -6.49
CA PRO A 9 0.58 -6.80 -5.18
C PRO A 9 0.56 -5.27 -5.13
N SER A 10 1.55 -4.62 -5.73
CA SER A 10 1.61 -3.14 -5.74
C SER A 10 0.56 -2.55 -6.65
N ILE A 11 0.30 -3.18 -7.80
CA ILE A 11 -0.75 -2.71 -8.72
C ILE A 11 -2.11 -2.75 -8.03
N SER A 12 -2.42 -3.83 -7.30
CA SER A 12 -3.65 -3.91 -6.52
C SER A 12 -3.74 -2.79 -5.48
N LEU A 13 -2.66 -2.52 -4.74
CA LEU A 13 -2.64 -1.45 -3.74
C LEU A 13 -2.81 -0.06 -4.37
N TYR A 14 -2.16 0.21 -5.51
CA TYR A 14 -2.35 1.47 -6.23
C TYR A 14 -3.74 1.62 -6.83
N LEU A 15 -4.35 0.52 -7.27
CA LEU A 15 -5.71 0.53 -7.78
C LEU A 15 -6.71 0.85 -6.67
N ILE A 16 -6.52 0.27 -5.48
CA ILE A 16 -7.33 0.60 -4.30
C ILE A 16 -7.13 2.08 -3.94
N ALA A 17 -5.88 2.57 -3.90
CA ALA A 17 -5.59 3.98 -3.64
C ALA A 17 -6.34 4.90 -4.60
N LEU A 18 -6.33 4.59 -5.90
CA LEU A 18 -7.04 5.34 -6.94
C LEU A 18 -8.55 5.41 -6.66
N PHE A 19 -9.19 4.25 -6.40
CA PHE A 19 -10.62 4.23 -6.08
C PHE A 19 -10.93 4.99 -4.79
N THR A 20 -10.04 4.94 -3.81
CA THR A 20 -10.22 5.66 -2.55
C THR A 20 -10.15 7.17 -2.76
N PHE A 21 -9.23 7.65 -3.61
CA PHE A 21 -9.17 9.06 -3.97
C PHE A 21 -10.40 9.52 -4.77
N ILE A 22 -10.88 8.70 -5.71
CA ILE A 22 -12.10 8.99 -6.47
C ILE A 22 -13.30 9.08 -5.52
N GLY A 23 -13.47 8.11 -4.62
CA GLY A 23 -14.51 8.15 -3.59
C GLY A 23 -14.39 9.39 -2.69
N GLY A 24 -13.18 9.72 -2.26
CA GLY A 24 -12.91 10.94 -1.49
C GLY A 24 -13.27 12.25 -2.20
N ILE A 25 -13.10 12.32 -3.52
CA ILE A 25 -13.52 13.46 -4.33
C ILE A 25 -15.05 13.52 -4.45
N ILE A 26 -15.69 12.38 -4.71
CA ILE A 26 -17.16 12.30 -4.89
C ILE A 26 -17.87 12.64 -3.58
N ASP A 27 -17.44 12.04 -2.47
CA ASP A 27 -18.09 12.17 -1.16
C ASP A 27 -17.50 13.33 -0.32
N SER A 28 -16.50 14.04 -0.85
CA SER A 28 -15.79 15.14 -0.16
C SER A 28 -15.22 14.73 1.22
N THR A 29 -14.74 13.50 1.35
CA THR A 29 -14.29 12.91 2.61
C THR A 29 -12.77 12.95 2.77
N TYR A 30 -12.29 13.71 3.77
CA TYR A 30 -10.86 13.77 4.10
C TYR A 30 -10.28 12.42 4.57
N SER A 31 -11.10 11.57 5.20
CA SER A 31 -10.74 10.20 5.59
C SER A 31 -10.32 9.36 4.39
N SER A 32 -11.03 9.47 3.26
CA SER A 32 -10.72 8.75 2.02
C SER A 32 -9.37 9.14 1.43
N PHE A 33 -8.97 10.42 1.53
CA PHE A 33 -7.62 10.84 1.12
C PHE A 33 -6.53 10.23 2.01
N LEU A 34 -6.73 10.19 3.34
CA LEU A 34 -5.81 9.53 4.27
C LEU A 34 -5.65 8.05 3.94
N ILE A 35 -6.76 7.35 3.68
CA ILE A 35 -6.77 5.94 3.29
C ILE A 35 -6.05 5.75 1.93
N GLY A 36 -6.32 6.61 0.94
CA GLY A 36 -5.67 6.59 -0.37
C GLY A 36 -4.16 6.80 -0.31
N PHE A 37 -3.69 7.73 0.54
CA PHE A 37 -2.26 7.90 0.80
C PHE A 37 -1.67 6.67 1.49
N GLY A 38 -2.37 6.09 2.47
CA GLY A 38 -1.96 4.86 3.14
C GLY A 38 -1.68 3.71 2.16
N PHE A 39 -2.62 3.46 1.26
CA PHE A 39 -2.45 2.46 0.20
C PHE A 39 -1.34 2.82 -0.80
N SER A 40 -1.12 4.10 -1.10
CA SER A 40 -0.03 4.55 -1.97
C SER A 40 1.35 4.26 -1.38
N PHE A 41 1.54 4.52 -0.08
CA PHE A 41 2.79 4.22 0.63
C PHE A 41 3.05 2.72 0.74
N MET A 42 2.00 1.93 1.03
CA MET A 42 2.12 0.46 1.04
C MET A 42 2.38 -0.11 -0.36
N GLY A 43 1.75 0.47 -1.39
CA GLY A 43 1.99 0.15 -2.79
C GLY A 43 3.45 0.37 -3.19
N PHE A 44 4.02 1.51 -2.80
CA PHE A 44 5.43 1.81 -3.07
C PHE A 44 6.40 0.85 -2.37
N ALA A 45 6.18 0.62 -1.06
CA ALA A 45 7.03 -0.26 -0.26
C ALA A 45 6.95 -1.72 -0.72
N SER A 46 5.77 -2.18 -1.12
CA SER A 46 5.55 -3.57 -1.55
C SER A 46 6.34 -3.97 -2.80
N ILE A 47 6.64 -3.05 -3.72
CA ILE A 47 7.46 -3.31 -4.93
C ILE A 47 8.82 -3.92 -4.56
N ARG A 48 9.37 -3.50 -3.42
CA ARG A 48 10.73 -3.85 -2.97
C ARG A 48 10.72 -4.91 -1.88
N LEU A 49 9.66 -4.96 -1.07
CA LEU A 49 9.55 -5.89 0.06
C LEU A 49 8.99 -7.25 -0.31
N ILE A 50 8.10 -7.30 -1.31
CA ILE A 50 7.35 -8.49 -1.67
C ILE A 50 7.79 -8.94 -3.07
N PRO A 51 7.98 -10.25 -3.31
CA PRO A 51 8.23 -10.73 -4.67
C PRO A 51 6.99 -10.51 -5.55
N ALA A 52 7.19 -10.10 -6.80
CA ALA A 52 6.11 -9.92 -7.79
C ALA A 52 5.20 -11.16 -7.97
N ASN A 53 5.76 -12.35 -7.73
CA ASN A 53 5.09 -13.64 -7.81
C ASN A 53 4.59 -14.13 -6.42
N PHE A 54 4.23 -13.22 -5.52
CA PHE A 54 3.78 -13.56 -4.16
C PHE A 54 2.66 -14.62 -4.14
N LEU A 55 1.71 -14.53 -5.07
CA LEU A 55 0.58 -15.46 -5.16
C LEU A 55 0.97 -16.87 -5.64
N THR A 56 2.13 -17.03 -6.28
CA THR A 56 2.55 -18.29 -6.93
C THR A 56 3.83 -18.88 -6.36
N ARG A 57 4.54 -18.16 -5.48
CA ARG A 57 5.80 -18.60 -4.89
C ARG A 57 5.60 -19.06 -3.45
N LYS A 58 6.11 -20.25 -3.12
CA LYS A 58 6.26 -20.72 -1.73
C LYS A 58 7.14 -19.72 -0.96
N LEU A 59 6.65 -19.21 0.18
CA LEU A 59 7.38 -18.30 1.06
C LEU A 59 8.63 -19.00 1.64
N THR A 60 9.75 -18.92 0.93
CA THR A 60 11.06 -19.23 1.51
C THR A 60 11.68 -17.96 2.11
N SER A 61 11.92 -18.02 3.43
CA SER A 61 12.45 -16.96 4.31
C SER A 61 13.93 -16.60 4.01
N PRO A 62 14.50 -15.53 4.60
CA PRO A 62 14.46 -14.16 4.14
C PRO A 62 15.80 -13.73 3.52
N ILE A 63 15.74 -12.90 2.49
CA ILE A 63 16.90 -12.22 1.89
C ILE A 63 17.41 -11.15 2.88
N ALA A 64 18.74 -10.98 2.97
CA ALA A 64 19.44 -10.14 3.95
C ALA A 64 18.81 -8.76 4.23
N GLU A 65 18.85 -8.32 5.49
CA GLU A 65 18.44 -6.99 5.93
C GLU A 65 19.40 -5.92 5.41
N THR A 66 19.00 -5.20 4.36
CA THR A 66 19.70 -4.01 3.89
C THR A 66 19.05 -2.74 4.47
N LEU A 67 19.82 -1.65 4.54
CA LEU A 67 19.32 -0.34 4.98
C LEU A 67 18.09 0.12 4.17
N VAL A 68 18.06 -0.25 2.88
CA VAL A 68 16.93 -0.02 1.95
C VAL A 68 15.68 -0.75 2.44
N ARG A 69 15.81 -2.01 2.88
CA ARG A 69 14.69 -2.80 3.41
C ARG A 69 14.11 -2.19 4.68
N LYS A 70 14.94 -1.65 5.58
CA LYS A 70 14.47 -0.96 6.80
C LYS A 70 13.64 0.28 6.47
N ARG A 71 14.07 1.08 5.49
CA ARG A 71 13.32 2.24 5.00
C ARG A 71 11.99 1.83 4.36
N ASP A 72 12.00 0.76 3.56
CA ASP A 72 10.78 0.29 2.91
C ASP A 72 9.78 -0.25 3.96
N ILE A 73 10.25 -0.95 5.01
CA ILE A 73 9.42 -1.35 6.16
C ILE A 73 8.85 -0.12 6.88
N ALA A 74 9.67 0.90 7.15
CA ALA A 74 9.19 2.14 7.77
C ALA A 74 8.12 2.82 6.91
N THR A 75 8.29 2.82 5.59
CA THR A 75 7.30 3.34 4.62
C THR A 75 5.99 2.56 4.70
N GLN A 76 6.07 1.24 4.84
CA GLN A 76 4.89 0.38 5.00
C GLN A 76 4.16 0.64 6.31
N ILE A 77 4.89 0.87 7.41
CA ILE A 77 4.33 1.24 8.72
C ILE A 77 3.63 2.60 8.63
N ILE A 78 4.24 3.60 8.00
CA ILE A 78 3.63 4.92 7.80
C ILE A 78 2.33 4.79 6.99
N GLY A 79 2.35 4.02 5.90
CA GLY A 79 1.16 3.75 5.11
C GLY A 79 0.05 3.08 5.93
N PHE A 80 0.40 2.11 6.78
CA PHE A 80 -0.53 1.44 7.67
C PHE A 80 -1.13 2.37 8.73
N LEU A 81 -0.33 3.27 9.31
CA LEU A 81 -0.83 4.27 10.27
C LEU A 81 -1.82 5.24 9.61
N LEU A 82 -1.56 5.65 8.36
CA LEU A 82 -2.50 6.48 7.59
C LEU A 82 -3.82 5.76 7.32
N LEU A 83 -3.78 4.45 7.01
CA LEU A 83 -4.99 3.63 6.87
C LEU A 83 -5.81 3.60 8.15
N ILE A 84 -5.18 3.28 9.30
CA ILE A 84 -5.87 3.23 10.60
C ILE A 84 -6.47 4.59 10.94
N THR A 85 -5.70 5.66 10.73
CA THR A 85 -6.15 7.03 11.05
C THR A 85 -7.32 7.43 10.15
N GLY A 86 -7.24 7.15 8.85
CA GLY A 86 -8.32 7.42 7.91
C GLY A 86 -9.60 6.62 8.21
N LEU A 87 -9.46 5.33 8.56
CA LEU A 87 -10.57 4.48 8.99
C LEU A 87 -11.20 4.99 10.30
N ALA A 88 -10.38 5.36 11.28
CA ALA A 88 -10.86 5.91 12.55
C ALA A 88 -11.62 7.22 12.34
N LEU A 89 -11.13 8.11 11.46
CA LEU A 89 -11.86 9.32 11.10
C LEU A 89 -13.20 9.02 10.43
N SER A 90 -13.22 8.10 9.45
CA SER A 90 -14.46 7.68 8.77
C SER A 90 -15.50 7.18 9.78
N MET A 91 -15.10 6.30 10.70
CA MET A 91 -16.00 5.81 11.76
C MET A 91 -16.46 6.90 12.72
N LEU A 92 -15.58 7.83 13.10
CA LEU A 92 -15.90 8.89 14.07
C LEU A 92 -16.85 9.94 13.47
N PHE A 93 -16.66 10.29 12.21
CA PHE A 93 -17.53 11.24 11.52
C PHE A 93 -18.77 10.58 10.89
N ASN A 94 -18.89 9.25 11.01
CA ASN A 94 -19.98 8.45 10.45
C ASN A 94 -20.17 8.68 8.94
N VAL A 95 -19.04 8.87 8.24
CA VAL A 95 -18.96 9.04 6.79
C VAL A 95 -18.14 7.93 6.18
#